data_AF-A0A2P7NS35-F1
#
_entry.id   AF-A0A2P7NS35-F1
#
_cell.length_a   1.000
_cell.length_b   1.000
_cell.length_c   1.000
_cell.angle_alpha   90.00
_cell.angle_beta   90.00
_cell.angle_gamma   90.00
#
_symmetry.space_group_name_H-M   'P 1'
#
loop_
_entity.id
_entity.type
_entity.pdbx_description
1 polymer ?
#
loop_
_entity_poly.entity_id
_entity_poly.type
_entity_poly.pdbx_seq_one_letter_code
_entity_poly.pdbx_strand_id
1 'polypeptide(L)'
;MNNLKERIVNLPNLVSVIRILLAPAMFYFALNQQSYWFFGVLIFAVFTDVLDGFLARILDQATTLGSRLDSWGDFIIYATMAICAWILWPDIMLREKLYFIIIVLSFTLPVLVGLIKFHTIISYHTWSVKLAVAVTTISYILLFAEISDWPFRIATLFCVYAAIEEIAITLLIHRQRVNVRTVWQVLKYNKNSHGSR
;
A
#
# COMPACT_ATOMS: atom_id res chain seq x y z
N MET A 1 2.58 16.73 34.87
CA MET A 1 3.80 17.22 34.20
C MET A 1 4.81 16.09 34.23
N ASN A 2 4.94 15.34 33.12
CA ASN A 2 6.11 14.52 32.83
C ASN A 2 6.22 14.40 31.30
N ASN A 3 7.21 15.14 30.77
CA ASN A 3 7.67 15.10 29.40
C ASN A 3 8.17 13.69 29.06
N LEU A 4 7.31 12.80 28.58
CA LEU A 4 7.76 11.75 27.68
C LEU A 4 8.06 12.45 26.36
N LYS A 5 9.31 12.91 26.23
CA LYS A 5 9.88 13.41 24.99
C LYS A 5 9.55 12.36 23.92
N GLU A 6 8.57 12.62 23.05
CA GLU A 6 8.46 11.89 21.79
C GLU A 6 9.84 12.03 21.14
N ARG A 7 10.65 10.98 21.20
CA ARG A 7 11.96 10.99 20.55
C ARG A 7 11.67 10.99 19.06
N ILE A 8 11.64 12.19 18.49
CA ILE A 8 11.49 12.45 17.05
C ILE A 8 12.48 11.58 16.24
N VAL A 9 13.67 11.36 16.80
CA VAL A 9 14.69 10.45 16.27
C VAL A 9 14.68 9.14 17.07
N ASN A 10 14.11 8.11 16.47
CA ASN A 10 14.14 6.73 16.94
C ASN A 10 14.53 5.80 15.77
N LEU A 11 14.82 4.53 16.08
CA LEU A 11 15.33 3.59 15.08
C LEU A 11 14.31 3.34 13.95
N PRO A 12 13.00 3.15 14.21
CA PRO A 12 11.98 3.06 13.17
C PRO A 12 11.94 4.29 12.24
N ASN A 13 11.90 5.51 12.78
CA ASN A 13 11.82 6.73 11.98
C ASN A 13 13.06 6.92 11.10
N LEU A 14 14.25 6.52 11.58
CA LEU A 14 15.46 6.57 10.78
C LEU A 14 15.37 5.64 9.56
N VAL A 15 14.82 4.43 9.75
CA VAL A 15 14.61 3.47 8.66
C VAL A 15 13.62 4.02 7.62
N SER A 16 12.51 4.65 8.05
CA SER A 16 11.57 5.30 7.12
C SER A 16 12.22 6.47 6.35
N VAL A 17 13.07 7.27 7.00
CA VAL A 17 13.82 8.35 6.32
C VAL A 17 14.81 7.79 5.30
N ILE A 18 15.55 6.72 5.65
CA ILE A 18 16.46 6.04 4.73
C ILE A 18 15.68 5.55 3.50
N ARG A 19 14.48 4.96 3.69
CA ARG A 19 13.63 4.53 2.58
C ARG A 19 13.31 5.68 1.63
N ILE A 20 12.91 6.84 2.14
CA ILE A 20 12.65 8.03 1.30
C ILE A 20 13.90 8.43 0.49
N LEU A 21 15.08 8.35 1.09
CA LEU A 21 16.35 8.65 0.43
C LEU A 21 16.77 7.61 -0.63
N LEU A 22 16.12 6.44 -0.68
CA LEU A 22 16.32 5.47 -1.76
C LEU A 22 15.67 5.93 -3.07
N ALA A 23 14.63 6.77 -3.03
CA ALA A 23 13.93 7.19 -4.23
C ALA A 23 14.83 7.92 -5.26
N PRO A 24 15.69 8.89 -4.87
CA PRO A 24 16.68 9.46 -5.79
C PRO A 24 17.65 8.42 -6.37
N ALA A 25 18.07 7.43 -5.58
CA ALA A 25 18.94 6.35 -6.06
C ALA A 25 18.22 5.46 -7.10
N MET A 26 16.94 5.17 -6.88
CA MET A 26 16.10 4.47 -7.87
C MET A 26 16.03 5.25 -9.19
N PHE A 27 15.80 6.56 -9.15
CA PHE A 27 15.82 7.39 -10.35
C PHE A 27 17.18 7.36 -11.05
N TYR A 28 18.28 7.47 -10.29
CA TYR A 28 19.62 7.40 -10.85
C TYR A 28 19.83 6.08 -11.60
N PHE A 29 19.48 4.94 -11.01
CA PHE A 29 19.63 3.65 -11.68
C PHE A 29 18.69 3.48 -12.88
N ALA A 30 17.46 3.98 -12.79
CA ALA A 30 16.49 3.93 -13.88
C ALA A 30 16.96 4.74 -15.10
N LEU A 31 17.43 5.98 -14.88
CA LEU A 31 17.91 6.85 -15.95
C LEU A 31 19.18 6.33 -16.62
N ASN A 32 20.02 5.59 -15.89
CA ASN A 32 21.22 4.95 -16.42
C ASN A 32 20.97 3.53 -16.98
N GLN A 33 19.71 3.10 -17.09
CA GLN A 33 19.32 1.76 -17.57
C GLN A 33 19.94 0.60 -16.77
N GLN A 34 20.20 0.84 -15.48
CA GLN A 34 20.80 -0.14 -14.56
C GLN A 34 19.71 -0.90 -13.81
N SER A 35 18.96 -1.74 -14.53
CA SER A 35 17.81 -2.49 -14.01
C SER A 35 18.13 -3.37 -12.79
N TYR A 36 19.26 -4.06 -12.79
CA TYR A 36 19.69 -4.91 -11.66
C TYR A 36 19.90 -4.12 -10.35
N TRP A 37 20.55 -2.95 -10.44
CA TRP A 37 20.77 -2.09 -9.28
C TRP A 37 19.48 -1.45 -8.80
N PHE A 38 18.63 -0.99 -9.73
CA PHE A 38 17.28 -0.52 -9.41
C PHE A 38 16.49 -1.57 -8.62
N PHE A 39 16.53 -2.83 -9.08
CA PHE A 39 15.88 -3.94 -8.41
C PHE A 39 16.40 -4.21 -7.00
N GLY A 40 17.73 -4.19 -6.83
CA GLY A 40 18.35 -4.34 -5.52
C GLY A 40 17.86 -3.27 -4.54
N VAL A 41 17.80 -2.01 -4.99
CA VAL A 41 17.27 -0.89 -4.18
C VAL A 41 15.78 -1.05 -3.89
N LEU A 42 14.97 -1.48 -4.86
CA LEU A 42 13.54 -1.71 -4.66
C LEU A 42 13.28 -2.79 -3.61
N ILE A 43 13.96 -3.94 -3.70
CA ILE A 43 13.84 -5.02 -2.72
C ILE A 43 14.28 -4.53 -1.33
N PHE A 44 15.37 -3.77 -1.28
CA PHE A 44 15.84 -3.17 -0.03
C PHE A 44 14.82 -2.20 0.57
N ALA A 45 14.16 -1.36 -0.25
CA ALA A 45 13.11 -0.45 0.20
C ALA A 45 11.92 -1.22 0.81
N VAL A 46 11.42 -2.26 0.13
CA VAL A 46 10.34 -3.13 0.66
C VAL A 46 10.76 -3.82 1.96
N PHE A 47 12.01 -4.25 2.05
CA PHE A 47 12.53 -4.85 3.29
C PHE A 47 12.56 -3.84 4.45
N THR A 48 12.97 -2.59 4.19
CA THR A 48 12.98 -1.53 5.22
C THR A 48 11.58 -1.17 5.75
N ASP A 49 10.53 -1.35 4.94
CA ASP A 49 9.11 -1.19 5.33
C ASP A 49 8.60 -2.26 6.29
N VAL A 50 8.98 -3.50 6.03
CA VAL A 50 8.64 -4.56 6.99
C VAL A 50 9.43 -4.36 8.28
N LEU A 51 10.67 -3.88 8.17
CA LEU A 51 11.59 -3.76 9.30
C LEU A 51 11.22 -2.62 10.26
N ASP A 52 10.89 -1.42 9.79
CA ASP A 52 10.53 -0.32 10.70
C ASP A 52 9.21 -0.57 11.43
N GLY A 53 8.20 -1.12 10.74
CA GLY A 53 6.94 -1.53 11.34
C GLY A 53 7.11 -2.68 12.35
N PHE A 54 8.09 -3.57 12.14
CA PHE A 54 8.46 -4.62 13.10
C PHE A 54 9.18 -4.03 14.32
N LEU A 55 10.17 -3.16 14.10
CA LEU A 55 10.94 -2.51 15.16
C LEU A 55 10.08 -1.59 16.02
N ALA A 56 9.15 -0.84 15.43
CA ALA A 56 8.23 0.02 16.16
C ALA A 56 7.37 -0.78 17.15
N ARG A 57 6.97 -2.01 16.78
CA ARG A 57 6.17 -2.91 17.63
C ARG A 57 6.99 -3.56 18.74
N ILE A 58 8.22 -4.01 18.46
CA ILE A 58 9.06 -4.66 19.46
C ILE A 58 9.63 -3.67 20.46
N LEU A 59 10.03 -2.49 19.99
CA LEU A 59 10.67 -1.48 20.83
C LEU A 59 9.66 -0.56 21.54
N ASP A 60 8.35 -0.74 21.28
CA ASP A 60 7.28 0.15 21.74
C ASP A 60 7.57 1.63 21.40
N GLN A 61 8.05 1.85 20.16
CA GLN A 61 8.52 3.15 19.65
C GLN A 61 7.62 3.70 18.53
N ALA A 62 6.36 3.29 18.50
CA ALA A 62 5.38 3.84 17.56
C ALA A 62 5.14 5.33 17.88
N THR A 63 5.42 6.22 16.92
CA THR A 63 5.22 7.68 17.07
C THR A 63 4.29 8.22 16.00
N THR A 64 3.63 9.35 16.30
CA THR A 64 2.76 10.05 15.34
C THR A 64 3.53 10.60 14.14
N LEU A 65 4.79 11.00 14.35
CA LEU A 65 5.69 11.43 13.29
C LEU A 65 6.14 10.24 12.43
N GLY A 66 6.47 9.12 13.05
CA GLY A 66 6.83 7.88 12.36
C GLY A 66 5.73 7.39 11.43
N SER A 67 4.48 7.34 11.90
CA SER A 67 3.35 6.91 11.05
C SER A 67 3.09 7.83 9.86
N ARG A 68 3.32 9.15 10.02
CA ARG A 68 3.27 10.10 8.90
C ARG A 68 4.42 9.87 7.92
N LEU A 69 5.65 9.73 8.42
CA LEU A 69 6.82 9.47 7.58
C LEU A 69 6.66 8.18 6.77
N ASP A 70 6.13 7.14 7.39
CA ASP A 70 5.83 5.85 6.76
C ASP A 70 4.85 6.03 5.58
N SER A 71 3.71 6.69 5.83
CA SER A 71 2.72 6.97 4.78
C SER A 71 3.29 7.80 3.61
N TRP A 72 4.11 8.81 3.91
CA TRP A 72 4.79 9.60 2.88
C TRP A 72 5.87 8.81 2.15
N GLY A 73 6.62 7.98 2.87
CA GLY A 73 7.67 7.13 2.33
C GLY A 73 7.11 6.12 1.35
N ASP A 74 6.03 5.46 1.71
CA ASP A 74 5.33 4.51 0.84
C ASP A 74 4.82 5.18 -0.42
N PHE A 75 4.16 6.34 -0.29
CA PHE A 75 3.70 7.10 -1.44
C PHE A 75 4.86 7.48 -2.38
N ILE A 76 5.98 7.97 -1.84
CA ILE A 76 7.16 8.35 -2.61
C ILE A 76 7.77 7.13 -3.31
N ILE A 77 7.93 5.99 -2.62
CA ILE A 77 8.49 4.77 -3.21
C ILE A 77 7.59 4.22 -4.29
N TYR A 78 6.27 4.12 -4.07
CA TYR A 78 5.36 3.63 -5.09
C TYR A 78 5.27 4.54 -6.30
N ALA A 79 5.26 5.86 -6.12
CA ALA A 79 5.31 6.82 -7.22
C ALA A 79 6.62 6.72 -8.01
N THR A 80 7.75 6.65 -7.30
CA THR A 80 9.08 6.47 -7.89
C THR A 80 9.17 5.17 -8.68
N MET A 81 8.66 4.07 -8.12
CA MET A 81 8.61 2.77 -8.77
C MET A 81 7.80 2.83 -10.07
N ALA A 82 6.61 3.44 -10.05
CA ALA A 82 5.74 3.55 -11.22
C ALA A 82 6.41 4.38 -12.35
N ILE A 83 7.07 5.48 -12.01
CA ILE A 83 7.78 6.32 -12.99
C ILE A 83 9.00 5.59 -13.55
N CYS A 84 9.84 5.05 -12.68
CA CYS A 84 11.05 4.32 -13.08
C CYS A 84 10.73 3.07 -13.91
N ALA A 85 9.62 2.39 -13.63
CA ALA A 85 9.15 1.26 -14.42
C ALA A 85 8.89 1.64 -15.89
N TRP A 86 8.35 2.83 -16.14
CA TRP A 86 8.12 3.34 -17.50
C TRP A 86 9.43 3.69 -18.23
N ILE A 87 10.46 4.07 -17.49
CA ILE A 87 11.78 4.41 -18.03
C ILE A 87 12.58 3.14 -18.38
N LEU A 88 12.55 2.14 -17.49
CA LEU A 88 13.34 0.91 -17.61
C LEU A 88 12.68 -0.13 -18.51
N TRP A 89 11.35 -0.27 -18.45
CA TRP A 89 10.61 -1.34 -19.13
C TRP A 89 9.38 -0.82 -19.90
N PRO A 90 9.56 0.11 -20.85
CA PRO A 90 8.44 0.68 -21.62
C PRO A 90 7.65 -0.41 -22.37
N ASP A 91 8.31 -1.44 -22.89
CA ASP A 91 7.64 -2.52 -23.62
C ASP A 91 6.73 -3.37 -22.72
N ILE A 92 7.20 -3.70 -21.51
CA ILE A 92 6.39 -4.44 -20.52
C ILE A 92 5.20 -3.58 -20.09
N MET A 93 5.42 -2.29 -19.85
CA MET A 93 4.37 -1.36 -19.46
C MET A 93 3.30 -1.19 -20.54
N LEU A 94 3.70 -1.08 -21.81
CA LEU A 94 2.75 -0.97 -22.91
C LEU A 94 1.96 -2.27 -23.13
N ARG A 95 2.63 -3.42 -23.00
CA ARG A 95 2.00 -4.75 -23.13
C ARG A 95 0.94 -4.97 -22.06
N GLU A 96 1.27 -4.70 -20.80
CA GLU A 96 0.38 -4.97 -19.66
C GLU A 96 -0.44 -3.75 -19.22
N LYS A 97 -0.48 -2.67 -20.02
CA LYS A 97 -1.09 -1.36 -19.67
C LYS A 97 -2.49 -1.45 -19.08
N LEU A 98 -3.30 -2.39 -19.56
CA LEU A 98 -4.68 -2.58 -19.09
C LEU A 98 -4.69 -3.04 -17.64
N TYR A 99 -3.84 -4.00 -17.28
CA TYR A 99 -3.73 -4.51 -15.91
C TYR A 99 -3.20 -3.43 -14.97
N PHE A 100 -2.21 -2.63 -15.40
CA PHE A 100 -1.75 -1.46 -14.65
C PHE A 100 -2.87 -0.48 -14.33
N ILE A 101 -3.65 -0.09 -15.34
CA ILE A 101 -4.80 0.82 -15.18
C ILE A 101 -5.82 0.21 -14.21
N ILE A 102 -6.14 -1.08 -14.34
CA ILE A 102 -7.09 -1.75 -13.45
C ILE A 102 -6.59 -1.77 -12.00
N ILE A 103 -5.30 -2.06 -11.76
CA ILE A 103 -4.71 -2.05 -10.42
C ILE A 103 -4.79 -0.65 -9.82
N VAL A 104 -4.38 0.39 -10.57
CA VAL A 104 -4.46 1.79 -10.10
C VAL A 104 -5.91 2.15 -9.76
N LEU A 105 -6.86 1.85 -10.65
CA LEU A 105 -8.28 2.10 -10.41
C LEU A 105 -8.81 1.35 -9.19
N SER A 106 -8.36 0.11 -8.97
CA SER A 106 -8.76 -0.71 -7.83
C SER A 106 -8.35 -0.09 -6.49
N PHE A 107 -7.23 0.64 -6.44
CA PHE A 107 -6.83 1.37 -5.23
C PHE A 107 -7.44 2.77 -5.14
N THR A 108 -7.66 3.47 -6.26
CA THR A 108 -8.18 4.84 -6.23
C THR A 108 -9.69 4.92 -6.07
N LEU A 109 -10.46 4.03 -6.69
CA LEU A 109 -11.93 4.10 -6.69
C LEU A 109 -12.54 3.95 -5.28
N PRO A 110 -12.11 2.99 -4.43
CA PRO A 110 -12.64 2.89 -3.07
C PRO A 110 -12.39 4.16 -2.24
N VAL A 111 -11.19 4.75 -2.37
CA VAL A 111 -10.83 6.01 -1.69
C VAL A 111 -11.72 7.15 -2.17
N LEU A 112 -11.96 7.27 -3.48
CA LEU A 112 -12.85 8.30 -4.04
C LEU A 112 -14.30 8.14 -3.57
N VAL A 113 -14.83 6.91 -3.55
CA VAL A 113 -16.18 6.64 -3.05
C VAL A 113 -16.29 6.98 -1.57
N GLY A 114 -15.27 6.65 -0.77
CA GLY A 114 -15.17 7.04 0.63
C GLY A 114 -15.16 8.56 0.80
N LEU A 115 -14.37 9.27 -0.01
CA LEU A 115 -14.27 10.73 0.00
C LEU A 115 -15.60 11.39 -0.37
N ILE A 116 -16.31 10.92 -1.40
CA ILE A 116 -17.61 11.47 -1.81
C ILE A 116 -18.65 11.24 -0.72
N LYS A 117 -18.71 10.04 -0.13
CA LYS A 117 -19.75 9.68 0.83
C LYS A 117 -19.54 10.33 2.19
N PHE A 118 -18.30 10.39 2.68
CA PHE A 118 -18.00 10.81 4.05
C PHE A 118 -17.17 12.11 4.13
N HIS A 119 -16.82 12.71 2.99
CA HIS A 119 -15.98 13.92 2.91
C HIS A 119 -14.62 13.77 3.60
N THR A 120 -14.11 12.55 3.65
CA THR A 120 -12.85 12.21 4.32
C THR A 120 -12.20 11.01 3.64
N ILE A 121 -10.87 10.94 3.72
CA ILE A 121 -10.11 9.82 3.16
C ILE A 121 -10.32 8.61 4.06
N ILE A 122 -10.82 7.52 3.49
CA ILE A 122 -11.08 6.27 4.19
C ILE A 122 -10.18 5.21 3.58
N SER A 123 -9.49 4.48 4.45
CA SER A 123 -8.69 3.32 4.10
C SER A 123 -9.17 2.17 4.97
N TYR A 124 -9.78 1.15 4.37
CA TYR A 124 -10.19 -0.03 5.11
C TYR A 124 -9.06 -1.05 5.06
N HIS A 125 -8.50 -1.40 6.22
CA HIS A 125 -7.50 -2.46 6.30
C HIS A 125 -8.16 -3.85 6.31
N THR A 126 -8.93 -4.17 5.26
CA THR A 126 -9.53 -5.50 5.10
C THR A 126 -8.44 -6.55 4.84
N TRP A 127 -8.76 -7.80 5.18
CA TRP A 127 -7.85 -8.91 4.87
C TRP A 127 -7.63 -9.07 3.36
N SER A 128 -8.65 -8.79 2.54
CA SER A 128 -8.55 -8.85 1.07
C SER A 128 -7.57 -7.83 0.52
N VAL A 129 -7.55 -6.59 1.03
CA VAL A 129 -6.56 -5.57 0.62
C VAL A 129 -5.15 -6.02 0.98
N LYS A 130 -4.92 -6.53 2.20
CA LYS A 130 -3.59 -7.03 2.60
C LYS A 130 -3.11 -8.17 1.70
N LEU A 131 -4.00 -9.11 1.37
CA LEU A 131 -3.71 -10.20 0.47
C LEU A 131 -3.41 -9.69 -0.95
N ALA A 132 -4.25 -8.79 -1.47
CA ALA A 132 -4.08 -8.19 -2.80
C ALA A 132 -2.73 -7.46 -2.91
N VAL A 133 -2.37 -6.65 -1.91
CA VAL A 133 -1.06 -5.96 -1.86
C VAL A 133 0.08 -6.98 -1.85
N ALA A 134 0.05 -8.00 -1.00
CA ALA A 134 1.12 -9.00 -0.92
C ALA A 134 1.31 -9.75 -2.25
N VAL A 135 0.21 -10.23 -2.86
CA VAL A 135 0.24 -10.94 -4.15
C VAL A 135 0.73 -10.01 -5.26
N THR A 136 0.30 -8.75 -5.25
CA THR A 136 0.68 -7.75 -6.26
C THR A 136 2.16 -7.39 -6.17
N THR A 137 2.70 -7.19 -4.96
CA THR A 137 4.13 -6.90 -4.75
C THR A 137 5.02 -8.04 -5.25
N ILE A 138 4.68 -9.29 -4.92
CA ILE A 138 5.44 -10.47 -5.42
C ILE A 138 5.34 -10.55 -6.95
N SER A 139 4.15 -10.34 -7.50
CA SER A 139 3.92 -10.42 -8.93
C SER A 139 4.66 -9.33 -9.71
N TYR A 140 4.78 -8.13 -9.14
CA TYR A 140 5.59 -7.05 -9.70
C TYR A 140 7.06 -7.44 -9.82
N ILE A 141 7.62 -8.05 -8.77
CA ILE A 141 9.01 -8.51 -8.79
C ILE A 141 9.20 -9.55 -9.89
N LEU A 142 8.28 -10.52 -10.02
CA LEU A 142 8.35 -11.56 -11.06
C LEU A 142 8.20 -10.99 -12.48
N LEU A 143 7.33 -10.00 -12.67
CA LEU A 143 7.07 -9.36 -13.95
C LEU A 143 8.30 -8.61 -14.45
N PHE A 144 8.84 -7.70 -13.62
CA PHE A 144 9.97 -6.87 -14.01
C PHE A 144 11.29 -7.67 -14.07
N ALA A 145 11.39 -8.79 -13.35
CA ALA A 145 12.53 -9.69 -13.43
C ALA A 145 12.48 -10.58 -14.69
N GLU A 146 11.45 -10.39 -15.53
CA GLU A 146 11.21 -11.15 -16.76
C GLU A 146 11.11 -12.67 -16.51
N ILE A 147 10.73 -13.07 -15.29
CA ILE A 147 10.56 -14.49 -14.91
C ILE A 147 9.18 -14.97 -15.34
N SER A 148 8.13 -14.18 -15.08
CA SER A 148 6.75 -14.60 -15.40
C SER A 148 5.74 -13.44 -15.38
N ASP A 149 4.89 -13.37 -16.41
CA ASP A 149 3.84 -12.34 -16.53
C ASP A 149 2.48 -12.74 -15.92
N TRP A 150 2.13 -14.03 -15.96
CA TRP A 150 0.80 -14.49 -15.54
C TRP A 150 0.46 -14.17 -14.08
N PRO A 151 1.40 -14.19 -13.09
CA PRO A 151 1.08 -13.86 -11.71
C PRO A 151 0.54 -12.43 -11.58
N PHE A 152 1.06 -11.50 -12.37
CA PHE A 152 0.62 -10.10 -12.38
C PHE A 152 -0.85 -9.94 -12.81
N ARG A 153 -1.25 -10.70 -13.84
CA ARG A 153 -2.64 -10.73 -14.32
C ARG A 153 -3.59 -11.31 -13.28
N ILE A 154 -3.16 -12.34 -12.54
CA ILE A 154 -3.94 -12.91 -11.44
C ILE A 154 -4.02 -11.93 -10.26
N ALA A 155 -2.92 -11.28 -9.89
CA ALA A 155 -2.89 -10.27 -8.85
C ALA A 155 -3.89 -9.13 -9.11
N THR A 156 -4.07 -8.76 -10.37
CA THR A 156 -5.07 -7.78 -10.79
C THR A 156 -6.49 -8.19 -10.40
N LEU A 157 -6.84 -9.49 -10.50
CA LEU A 157 -8.15 -9.98 -10.10
C LEU A 157 -8.38 -9.86 -8.58
N PHE A 158 -7.34 -10.11 -7.78
CA PHE A 158 -7.38 -9.90 -6.33
C PHE A 158 -7.57 -8.42 -5.98
N CYS A 159 -6.91 -7.51 -6.70
CA CYS A 159 -7.10 -6.07 -6.52
C CYS A 159 -8.54 -5.64 -6.82
N VAL A 160 -9.12 -6.11 -7.93
CA VAL A 160 -10.51 -5.82 -8.29
C VAL A 160 -11.47 -6.35 -7.22
N TYR A 161 -11.26 -7.58 -6.75
CA TYR A 161 -12.06 -8.17 -5.68
C TYR A 161 -11.99 -7.33 -4.39
N ALA A 162 -10.79 -6.94 -3.97
CA ALA A 162 -10.59 -6.10 -2.79
C ALA A 162 -11.28 -4.74 -2.95
N ALA A 163 -11.17 -4.11 -4.13
CA ALA A 163 -11.82 -2.83 -4.42
C ALA A 163 -13.35 -2.92 -4.34
N ILE A 164 -13.94 -3.97 -4.91
CA ILE A 164 -15.39 -4.21 -4.82
C ILE A 164 -15.81 -4.42 -3.36
N GLU A 165 -15.02 -5.17 -2.57
CA GLU A 165 -15.30 -5.36 -1.15
C GLU A 165 -15.27 -4.02 -0.39
N GLU A 166 -14.24 -3.20 -0.58
CA GLU A 166 -14.13 -1.90 0.08
C GLU A 166 -15.26 -0.95 -0.30
N ILE A 167 -15.63 -0.88 -1.59
CA ILE A 167 -16.76 -0.06 -2.06
C ILE A 167 -18.06 -0.57 -1.43
N ALA A 168 -18.29 -1.87 -1.39
CA ALA A 168 -19.48 -2.45 -0.77
C ALA A 168 -19.54 -2.12 0.73
N ILE A 169 -18.43 -2.24 1.46
CA ILE A 169 -18.33 -1.83 2.88
C ILE A 169 -18.67 -0.35 3.03
N THR A 170 -18.07 0.49 2.18
CA THR A 170 -18.29 1.95 2.19
C THR A 170 -19.75 2.29 2.02
N LEU A 171 -20.45 1.64 1.07
CA LEU A 171 -21.87 1.87 0.79
C LEU A 171 -22.78 1.36 1.92
N LEU A 172 -22.46 0.20 2.52
CA LEU A 172 -23.28 -0.41 3.58
C LEU A 172 -23.16 0.27 4.94
N ILE A 173 -22.02 0.88 5.27
CA ILE A 173 -21.80 1.53 6.56
C ILE A 173 -22.49 2.90 6.62
N HIS A 174 -23.28 3.15 7.67
CA HIS A 174 -24.00 4.42 7.91
C HIS A 174 -23.23 5.44 8.77
N ARG A 175 -22.19 5.02 9.51
CA ARG A 175 -21.30 5.92 10.27
C ARG A 175 -19.86 5.44 10.17
N GLN A 176 -18.92 6.35 9.91
CA GLN A 176 -17.49 6.09 9.79
C GLN A 176 -16.99 5.31 11.03
N ARG A 177 -16.50 4.08 10.82
CA ARG A 177 -15.80 3.30 11.85
C ARG A 177 -14.47 2.84 11.29
N VAL A 178 -13.39 3.22 11.98
CA VAL A 178 -11.99 3.10 11.55
C VAL A 178 -11.45 1.65 11.65
N ASN A 179 -12.29 0.65 11.97
CA ASN A 179 -11.81 -0.71 12.26
C ASN A 179 -12.80 -1.81 11.85
N VAL A 180 -13.07 -1.93 10.55
CA VAL A 180 -13.87 -3.04 10.00
C VAL A 180 -12.93 -4.02 9.32
N ARG A 181 -12.83 -5.24 9.88
CA ARG A 181 -11.88 -6.25 9.41
C ARG A 181 -12.43 -7.10 8.25
N THR A 182 -13.75 -7.20 8.12
CA THR A 182 -14.47 -7.98 7.08
C THR A 182 -15.93 -7.52 6.92
N VAL A 183 -16.51 -7.72 5.72
CA VAL A 183 -17.96 -7.49 5.44
C VAL A 183 -18.88 -8.25 6.39
N TRP A 184 -18.50 -9.48 6.76
CA TRP A 184 -19.26 -10.34 7.66
C TRP A 184 -19.48 -9.77 9.06
N GLN A 185 -18.54 -8.96 9.57
CA GLN A 185 -18.73 -8.28 10.84
C GLN A 185 -19.86 -7.24 10.74
N VAL A 186 -19.93 -6.48 9.64
CA VAL A 186 -20.97 -5.46 9.41
C VAL A 186 -22.36 -6.10 9.33
N LEU A 187 -22.51 -7.20 8.59
CA LEU A 187 -23.79 -7.92 8.46
C LEU A 187 -24.28 -8.49 9.80
N LYS A 188 -23.37 -8.99 10.64
CA LYS A 188 -23.71 -9.52 11.96
C LYS A 188 -24.17 -8.42 12.93
N TYR A 189 -23.63 -7.21 12.83
CA TYR A 189 -24.05 -6.07 13.64
C TYR A 189 -25.42 -5.50 13.25
N ASN A 190 -25.72 -5.39 11.94
CA ASN A 190 -27.03 -4.90 11.49
C ASN A 190 -28.17 -5.85 11.90
N LYS A 191 -27.89 -7.17 11.93
CA LYS A 191 -28.84 -8.17 12.39
C LYS A 191 -29.11 -8.08 13.90
N ASN A 192 -28.11 -7.73 14.71
CA ASN A 192 -28.27 -7.56 16.16
C ASN A 192 -28.93 -6.21 16.55
N SER A 193 -28.85 -5.19 15.70
CA SER A 193 -29.45 -3.86 15.98
C SER A 193 -30.97 -3.82 15.71
N HIS A 194 -31.51 -4.82 15.02
CA HIS A 194 -32.95 -4.99 14.77
C HIS A 194 -33.62 -6.02 15.70
N GLY A 195 -32.87 -6.64 16.61
CA GLY A 195 -33.37 -7.64 17.56
C GLY A 195 -33.64 -7.11 18.98
N SER A 196 -33.53 -5.80 19.21
CA SER A 196 -33.74 -5.16 20.52
C SER A 196 -34.79 -4.05 20.44
N ARG A 197 -35.92 -4.34 19.79
CA ARG A 197 -37.17 -3.58 19.95
C ARG A 197 -38.26 -4.53 20.40
#